data_AF-A0A661NVG9-F1
#
_entry.id   AF-A0A661NVG9-F1
#
_cell.length_a   1.000
_cell.length_b   1.000
_cell.length_c   1.000
_cell.angle_alpha   90.00
_cell.angle_beta   90.00
_cell.angle_gamma   90.00
#
_symmetry.space_group_name_H-M   'P 1'
#
loop_
_entity.id
_entity.type
_entity.pdbx_description
1 polymer ?
#
loop_
_entity_poly.entity_id
_entity_poly.type
_entity_poly.pdbx_seq_one_letter_code
_entity_poly.pdbx_strand_id
1 'polypeptide(L)'
;MKVDAHISRVSAKVRDGALHRHDGGRYGGGSAFAVAFGLGLPRTWRISTDSVLSGFEQGLAASPRRGGDRLKDAYTACRESLSASAEALIERAIPDAAFVAVLVDAGQLHVTATGPVRVYLHRRGKARRLTDRNEDPRGMLGGSSMTINLALEPADIVLLGSASAFSAKAIDKLASVLEADHDAPPAVIASLLTEPAAQAGAGAAAVVFRVR
;
A
#
# COMPACT_ATOMS: atom_id res chain seq x y z
N MET A 1 1.05 -0.91 -21.20
CA MET A 1 1.35 0.40 -20.60
C MET A 1 2.56 0.24 -19.70
N LYS A 2 3.58 1.10 -19.81
CA LYS A 2 4.79 1.01 -18.97
C LYS A 2 4.59 1.90 -17.74
N VAL A 3 5.15 1.48 -16.60
CA VAL A 3 5.16 2.27 -15.37
C VAL A 3 6.57 2.39 -14.84
N ASP A 4 6.91 3.59 -14.40
CA ASP A 4 8.13 3.87 -13.66
C ASP A 4 7.75 3.97 -12.17
N ALA A 5 8.36 3.14 -11.32
CA ALA A 5 7.85 2.90 -9.97
C ALA A 5 8.96 2.81 -8.93
N HIS A 6 8.66 3.25 -7.72
CA HIS A 6 9.53 3.12 -6.55
C HIS A 6 8.74 2.76 -5.30
N ILE A 7 9.38 1.99 -4.41
CA ILE A 7 8.81 1.56 -3.13
C ILE A 7 9.74 2.08 -2.03
N SER A 8 9.20 2.93 -1.16
CA SER A 8 9.91 3.42 0.02
C SER A 8 9.35 2.78 1.28
N ARG A 9 10.23 2.30 2.16
CA ARG A 9 9.91 1.60 3.41
C ARG A 9 10.79 2.15 4.52
N VAL A 10 10.17 2.49 5.64
CA VAL A 10 10.88 2.96 6.84
C VAL A 10 10.36 2.21 8.06
N SER A 11 11.28 1.69 8.88
CA SER A 11 10.95 0.91 10.07
C SER A 11 10.41 1.82 11.20
N ALA A 12 9.60 1.23 12.07
CA ALA A 12 9.21 1.88 13.32
C ALA A 12 10.37 1.79 14.33
N LYS A 13 10.60 2.84 15.11
CA LYS A 13 11.59 2.84 16.20
C LYS A 13 10.88 2.47 17.50
N VAL A 14 11.38 1.44 18.19
CA VAL A 14 10.88 0.97 19.48
C VAL A 14 12.04 0.83 20.43
N ARG A 15 12.14 1.76 21.40
CA ARG A 15 13.32 1.91 22.26
C ARG A 15 14.58 2.03 21.39
N ASP A 16 15.59 1.18 21.61
CA ASP A 16 16.85 1.16 20.86
C ASP A 16 16.79 0.30 19.59
N GLY A 17 15.64 -0.29 19.26
CA GLY A 17 15.45 -1.20 18.13
C GLY A 17 14.61 -0.63 16.99
N ALA A 18 14.74 -1.23 15.81
CA ALA A 18 13.88 -1.00 14.66
C ALA A 18 12.99 -2.22 14.40
N LEU A 19 11.68 -2.01 14.27
CA LEU A 19 10.72 -3.04 13.96
C LEU A 19 10.08 -2.83 12.60
N HIS A 20 9.97 -3.91 11.84
CA HIS A 20 9.29 -3.95 10.54
C HIS A 20 7.79 -4.04 10.75
N ARG A 21 7.15 -2.88 10.91
CA ARG A 21 5.69 -2.78 10.98
C ARG A 21 5.04 -2.75 9.59
N HIS A 22 5.73 -2.15 8.64
CA HIS A 22 5.24 -1.85 7.29
C HIS A 22 6.11 -2.56 6.26
N ASP A 23 5.50 -3.09 5.22
CA ASP A 23 6.22 -3.62 4.07
C ASP A 23 5.42 -3.40 2.78
N GLY A 24 6.06 -3.61 1.65
CA GLY A 24 5.45 -3.48 0.34
C GLY A 24 6.33 -4.02 -0.76
N GLY A 25 5.71 -4.36 -1.89
CA GLY A 25 6.37 -5.09 -2.96
C GLY A 25 5.84 -4.75 -4.35
N ARG A 26 6.61 -5.19 -5.35
CA ARG A 26 6.29 -5.12 -6.78
C ARG A 26 6.09 -6.55 -7.28
N TYR A 27 4.98 -6.80 -7.97
CA TYR A 27 4.52 -8.13 -8.34
C TYR A 27 4.09 -8.21 -9.80
N GLY A 28 3.89 -9.42 -10.31
CA GLY A 28 3.34 -9.66 -11.65
C GLY A 28 4.14 -9.00 -12.78
N GLY A 29 5.48 -9.11 -12.72
CA GLY A 29 6.38 -8.46 -13.69
C GLY A 29 6.37 -6.93 -13.62
N GLY A 30 5.84 -6.36 -12.52
CA GLY A 30 5.77 -4.93 -12.31
C GLY A 30 4.48 -4.25 -12.73
N SER A 31 3.42 -5.04 -12.95
CA SER A 31 2.06 -4.57 -13.20
C SER A 31 1.23 -4.40 -11.92
N ALA A 32 1.67 -4.99 -10.81
CA ALA A 32 0.99 -4.92 -9.52
C ALA A 32 1.92 -4.45 -8.40
N PHE A 33 1.33 -3.76 -7.42
CA PHE A 33 2.04 -3.26 -6.25
C PHE A 33 1.16 -3.40 -5.02
N ALA A 34 1.75 -3.68 -3.87
CA ALA A 34 1.02 -3.77 -2.61
C ALA A 34 1.81 -3.19 -1.45
N VAL A 35 1.07 -2.72 -0.44
CA VAL A 35 1.58 -2.29 0.86
C VAL A 35 0.73 -2.93 1.94
N ALA A 36 1.38 -3.47 2.97
CA ALA A 36 0.75 -4.02 4.14
C ALA A 36 1.40 -3.47 5.42
N PHE A 37 0.64 -3.36 6.50
CA PHE A 37 1.21 -3.08 7.82
C PHE A 37 0.39 -3.67 8.97
N GLY A 38 1.10 -4.10 10.02
CA GLY A 38 0.49 -4.73 11.18
C GLY A 38 -0.36 -3.77 12.02
N LEU A 39 -1.55 -4.23 12.40
CA LEU A 39 -2.47 -3.56 13.34
C LEU A 39 -2.48 -4.20 14.73
N GLY A 40 -1.95 -5.42 14.85
CA GLY A 40 -1.81 -6.13 16.12
C GLY A 40 -0.63 -5.65 16.98
N LEU A 41 -0.13 -6.55 17.84
CA LEU A 41 0.99 -6.29 18.73
C LEU A 41 2.32 -6.26 17.95
N PRO A 42 3.35 -5.53 18.42
CA PRO A 42 4.63 -5.43 17.73
C PRO A 42 5.27 -6.77 17.33
N ARG A 43 5.11 -7.81 18.17
CA ARG A 43 5.63 -9.16 17.91
C ARG A 43 4.92 -9.89 16.76
N THR A 44 3.71 -9.48 16.39
CA THR A 44 2.94 -10.11 15.31
C THR A 44 3.04 -9.36 13.99
N TRP A 45 3.56 -8.13 13.97
CA TRP A 45 3.54 -7.27 12.77
C TRP A 45 4.15 -7.94 11.55
N ARG A 46 5.35 -8.52 11.69
CA ARG A 46 6.04 -9.18 10.59
C ARG A 46 5.27 -10.39 10.08
N ILE A 47 4.70 -11.19 11.00
CA ILE A 47 3.89 -12.36 10.62
C ILE A 47 2.70 -11.88 9.79
N SER A 48 1.96 -10.88 10.27
CA SER A 48 0.80 -10.36 9.55
C SER A 48 1.16 -9.79 8.17
N THR A 49 2.27 -9.04 8.04
CA THR A 49 2.68 -8.48 6.76
C THR A 49 3.20 -9.54 5.79
N ASP A 50 4.02 -10.48 6.26
CA ASP A 50 4.60 -11.53 5.43
C ASP A 50 3.49 -12.45 4.89
N SER A 51 2.52 -12.82 5.72
CA SER A 51 1.37 -13.63 5.30
C SER A 51 0.50 -12.91 4.26
N VAL A 52 0.17 -11.63 4.49
CA VAL A 52 -0.64 -10.86 3.53
C VAL A 52 0.07 -10.70 2.20
N LEU A 53 1.34 -10.33 2.19
CA LEU A 53 2.09 -10.11 0.95
C LEU A 53 2.38 -11.41 0.20
N SER A 54 2.61 -12.52 0.92
CA SER A 54 2.76 -13.84 0.29
C SER A 54 1.44 -14.32 -0.31
N GLY A 55 0.33 -14.19 0.42
CA GLY A 55 -1.01 -14.49 -0.11
C GLY A 55 -1.36 -13.66 -1.34
N PHE A 56 -0.96 -12.38 -1.36
CA PHE A 56 -1.14 -11.51 -2.53
C PHE A 56 -0.42 -12.03 -3.76
N GLU A 57 0.86 -12.36 -3.62
CA GLU A 57 1.69 -12.87 -4.71
C GLU A 57 1.16 -14.20 -5.25
N GLN A 58 0.83 -15.12 -4.35
CA GLN A 58 0.26 -16.43 -4.70
C GLN A 58 -1.08 -16.28 -5.41
N GLY A 59 -1.99 -15.45 -4.90
CA GLY A 59 -3.29 -15.22 -5.51
C GLY A 59 -3.20 -14.53 -6.86
N LEU A 60 -2.26 -13.59 -7.05
CA LEU A 60 -1.97 -13.01 -8.37
C LEU A 60 -1.45 -14.05 -9.36
N ALA A 61 -0.60 -14.98 -8.92
CA ALA A 61 -0.02 -16.01 -9.77
C ALA A 61 -1.03 -17.11 -10.14
N ALA A 62 -1.89 -17.50 -9.18
CA ALA A 62 -2.87 -18.57 -9.37
C ALA A 62 -4.11 -18.12 -10.16
N SER A 63 -4.49 -16.85 -10.11
CA SER A 63 -5.71 -16.37 -10.77
C SER A 63 -5.57 -16.33 -12.30
N PRO A 64 -6.43 -17.04 -13.07
CA PRO A 64 -6.48 -16.93 -14.53
C PRO A 64 -7.25 -15.68 -15.01
N ARG A 65 -7.96 -15.00 -14.10
CA ARG A 65 -8.76 -13.80 -14.40
C ARG A 65 -7.88 -12.58 -14.66
N ARG A 66 -8.51 -11.49 -15.10
CA ARG A 66 -7.84 -10.21 -15.43
C ARG A 66 -8.42 -9.05 -14.63
N GLY A 67 -7.73 -7.91 -14.68
CA GLY A 67 -8.15 -6.66 -14.04
C GLY A 67 -8.65 -6.81 -12.60
N GLY A 68 -9.77 -6.15 -12.31
CA GLY A 68 -10.36 -6.10 -10.96
C GLY A 68 -10.69 -7.48 -10.37
N ASP A 69 -11.11 -8.44 -11.19
CA ASP A 69 -11.41 -9.80 -10.70
C ASP A 69 -10.14 -10.55 -10.29
N ARG A 70 -9.05 -10.39 -11.03
CA ARG A 70 -7.74 -10.91 -10.63
C ARG A 70 -7.29 -10.31 -9.30
N LEU A 71 -7.49 -9.01 -9.13
CA LEU A 71 -7.13 -8.32 -7.90
C LEU A 71 -8.01 -8.77 -6.71
N LYS A 72 -9.29 -9.07 -6.96
CA LYS A 72 -10.21 -9.63 -5.97
C LYS A 72 -9.76 -11.02 -5.51
N ASP A 73 -9.31 -11.87 -6.43
CA ASP A 73 -8.79 -13.19 -6.08
C ASP A 73 -7.51 -13.11 -5.24
N ALA A 74 -6.60 -12.22 -5.63
CA ALA A 74 -5.40 -11.95 -4.85
C ALA A 74 -5.73 -11.45 -3.44
N TYR A 75 -6.73 -10.56 -3.31
CA TYR A 75 -7.20 -10.09 -2.01
C TYR A 75 -7.81 -11.22 -1.15
N THR A 76 -8.57 -12.13 -1.75
CA THR A 76 -9.10 -13.31 -1.04
C THR A 76 -7.95 -14.18 -0.51
N ALA A 77 -6.95 -14.46 -1.34
CA ALA A 77 -5.77 -15.24 -0.94
C ALA A 77 -4.97 -14.56 0.19
N CYS A 78 -4.88 -13.23 0.20
CA CYS A 78 -4.31 -12.48 1.34
C CYS A 78 -5.07 -12.78 2.65
N ARG A 79 -6.42 -12.71 2.61
CA ARG A 79 -7.25 -12.94 3.80
C ARG A 79 -7.11 -14.37 4.31
N GLU A 80 -7.12 -15.35 3.41
CA GLU A 80 -6.94 -16.76 3.74
C GLU A 80 -5.57 -17.02 4.37
N SER A 81 -4.50 -16.49 3.77
CA SER A 81 -3.14 -16.62 4.30
C SER A 81 -2.99 -15.99 5.68
N LEU A 82 -3.57 -14.80 5.89
CA LEU A 82 -3.57 -14.13 7.18
C LEU A 82 -4.39 -14.89 8.23
N SER A 83 -5.56 -15.42 7.86
CA SER A 83 -6.41 -16.23 8.76
C SER A 83 -5.67 -17.48 9.22
N ALA A 84 -5.08 -18.23 8.28
CA ALA A 84 -4.31 -19.44 8.60
C ALA A 84 -3.12 -19.13 9.54
N SER A 85 -2.44 -18.00 9.31
CA SER A 85 -1.34 -17.55 10.18
C SER A 85 -1.83 -17.14 11.56
N ALA A 86 -3.00 -16.50 11.65
CA ALA A 86 -3.62 -16.13 12.91
C ALA A 86 -4.07 -17.34 13.72
N GLU A 87 -4.65 -18.36 13.07
CA GLU A 87 -5.10 -19.61 13.69
C GLU A 87 -3.94 -20.45 14.23
N ALA A 88 -2.75 -20.36 13.61
CA ALA A 88 -1.55 -21.03 14.08
C ALA A 88 -0.90 -20.39 15.33
N LEU A 89 -1.36 -19.19 15.74
CA LEU A 89 -0.77 -18.42 16.82
C LEU A 89 -1.64 -18.44 18.08
N ILE A 90 -1.00 -18.63 19.24
CA ILE A 90 -1.65 -18.43 20.54
C ILE A 90 -1.40 -16.98 20.98
N GLU A 91 -2.23 -16.07 20.47
CA GLU A 91 -2.10 -14.64 20.71
C GLU A 91 -3.32 -14.05 21.42
N ARG A 92 -3.08 -13.08 22.31
CA ARG A 92 -4.17 -12.39 23.04
C ARG A 92 -4.96 -11.42 22.17
N ALA A 93 -4.38 -11.01 21.04
CA ALA A 93 -4.97 -10.10 20.07
C ALA A 93 -4.80 -10.70 18.68
N ILE A 94 -5.83 -10.54 17.85
CA ILE A 94 -5.81 -11.05 16.47
C ILE A 94 -4.67 -10.35 15.71
N PRO A 95 -3.76 -11.10 15.08
CA PRO A 95 -2.65 -10.54 14.31
C PRO A 95 -3.16 -10.03 12.95
N ASP A 96 -3.93 -8.93 12.97
CA ASP A 96 -4.53 -8.32 11.79
C ASP A 96 -3.56 -7.33 11.08
N ALA A 97 -3.83 -7.03 9.82
CA ALA A 97 -3.06 -6.09 9.00
C ALA A 97 -3.96 -5.20 8.14
N ALA A 98 -3.54 -3.96 7.95
CA ALA A 98 -4.08 -3.09 6.91
C ALA A 98 -3.38 -3.41 5.59
N PHE A 99 -4.10 -3.23 4.48
CA PHE A 99 -3.63 -3.66 3.17
C PHE A 99 -4.16 -2.76 2.06
N VAL A 100 -3.29 -2.42 1.12
CA VAL A 100 -3.67 -1.78 -0.14
C VAL A 100 -2.88 -2.40 -1.26
N ALA A 101 -3.56 -2.72 -2.35
CA ALA A 101 -2.93 -3.20 -3.56
C ALA A 101 -3.55 -2.57 -4.80
N VAL A 102 -2.72 -2.49 -5.83
CA VAL A 102 -3.11 -2.02 -7.14
C VAL A 102 -2.65 -3.01 -8.21
N LEU A 103 -3.45 -3.10 -9.27
CA LEU A 103 -3.12 -3.80 -10.50
C LEU A 103 -3.38 -2.87 -11.69
N VAL A 104 -2.37 -2.73 -12.54
CA VAL A 104 -2.47 -2.00 -13.81
C VAL A 104 -2.67 -3.01 -14.93
N ASP A 105 -3.85 -2.99 -15.53
CA ASP A 105 -4.22 -3.92 -16.61
C ASP A 105 -5.04 -3.18 -17.68
N ALA A 106 -4.73 -3.42 -18.97
CA ALA A 106 -5.42 -2.80 -20.10
C ALA A 106 -5.64 -1.26 -20.00
N GLY A 107 -4.70 -0.52 -19.41
CA GLY A 107 -4.82 0.94 -19.22
C GLY A 107 -5.76 1.36 -18.08
N GLN A 108 -6.22 0.42 -17.27
CA GLN A 108 -7.01 0.66 -16.08
C GLN A 108 -6.14 0.49 -14.83
N LEU A 109 -6.46 1.29 -13.82
CA LEU A 109 -6.04 1.10 -12.44
C LEU A 109 -7.16 0.37 -11.70
N HIS A 110 -6.83 -0.81 -11.17
CA HIS A 110 -7.65 -1.52 -10.21
C HIS A 110 -7.02 -1.35 -8.83
N VAL A 111 -7.82 -1.00 -7.83
CA VAL A 111 -7.39 -0.82 -6.44
C VAL A 111 -8.24 -1.70 -5.54
N THR A 112 -7.63 -2.34 -4.56
CA THR A 112 -8.28 -2.93 -3.40
C THR A 112 -7.62 -2.40 -2.14
N ALA A 113 -8.41 -2.06 -1.13
CA ALA A 113 -7.90 -1.46 0.11
C ALA A 113 -8.73 -1.89 1.31
N THR A 114 -8.08 -2.04 2.46
CA THR A 114 -8.70 -2.35 3.76
C THR A 114 -7.85 -1.77 4.88
N GLY A 115 -8.50 -1.15 5.87
CA GLY A 115 -7.85 -0.49 6.99
C GLY A 115 -7.35 0.92 6.68
N PRO A 116 -6.48 1.49 7.55
CA PRO A 116 -5.98 2.86 7.43
C PRO A 116 -4.89 3.01 6.34
N VAL A 117 -5.30 2.81 5.10
CA VAL A 117 -4.46 2.95 3.90
C VAL A 117 -4.95 4.10 3.02
N ARG A 118 -4.05 4.63 2.21
CA ARG A 118 -4.33 5.77 1.35
C ARG A 118 -3.90 5.49 -0.07
N VAL A 119 -4.73 5.91 -1.01
CA VAL A 119 -4.40 5.98 -2.44
C VAL A 119 -4.76 7.35 -2.96
N TYR A 120 -3.84 7.96 -3.70
CA TYR A 120 -4.03 9.22 -4.39
C TYR A 120 -3.68 9.06 -5.86
N LEU A 121 -4.46 9.73 -6.71
CA LEU A 121 -4.14 9.97 -8.11
C LEU A 121 -3.78 11.43 -8.27
N HIS A 122 -2.58 11.71 -8.77
CA HIS A 122 -2.18 13.04 -9.20
C HIS A 122 -2.22 13.11 -10.72
N ARG A 123 -3.12 13.93 -11.25
CA ARG A 123 -3.34 14.13 -12.69
C ARG A 123 -3.36 15.62 -12.98
N ARG A 124 -2.55 16.06 -13.95
CA ARG A 124 -2.51 17.46 -14.44
C ARG A 124 -2.41 18.49 -13.30
N GLY A 125 -1.47 18.28 -12.38
CA GLY A 125 -1.23 19.17 -11.23
C GLY A 125 -2.26 19.06 -10.09
N LYS A 126 -3.23 18.15 -10.16
CA LYS A 126 -4.26 17.99 -9.13
C LYS A 126 -4.16 16.62 -8.47
N ALA A 127 -3.95 16.61 -7.15
CA ALA A 127 -4.06 15.42 -6.34
C ALA A 127 -5.52 15.15 -5.93
N ARG A 128 -5.99 13.92 -6.14
CA ARG A 128 -7.28 13.42 -5.69
C ARG A 128 -7.08 12.16 -4.88
N ARG A 129 -7.57 12.16 -3.64
CA ARG A 129 -7.64 10.94 -2.82
C ARG A 129 -8.71 10.01 -3.41
N LEU A 130 -8.34 8.75 -3.61
CA LEU A 130 -9.23 7.70 -4.10
C LEU A 130 -9.87 6.91 -2.96
N THR A 131 -9.13 6.66 -1.87
CA THR A 131 -9.69 6.00 -0.68
C THR A 131 -10.53 6.95 0.17
N ASP A 132 -11.46 6.42 0.95
CA ASP A 132 -12.33 7.21 1.81
C ASP A 132 -11.55 8.00 2.86
N ARG A 133 -12.04 9.19 3.22
CA ARG A 133 -11.45 10.02 4.29
C ARG A 133 -11.74 9.47 5.68
N ASN A 134 -12.88 8.80 5.85
CA ASN A 134 -13.25 8.09 7.08
C ASN A 134 -12.65 6.68 7.02
N GLU A 135 -11.41 6.57 7.48
CA GLU A 135 -10.66 5.31 7.46
C GLU A 135 -11.25 4.32 8.49
N ASP A 136 -11.60 3.10 8.05
CA ASP A 136 -11.90 2.00 8.98
C ASP A 136 -10.59 1.62 9.70
N PRO A 137 -10.54 1.65 11.05
CA PRO A 137 -9.34 1.27 11.78
C PRO A 137 -9.05 -0.24 11.74
N ARG A 138 -10.00 -1.07 11.30
CA ARG A 138 -9.86 -2.54 11.26
C ARG A 138 -9.15 -3.01 10.01
N GLY A 139 -8.41 -4.12 10.13
CA GLY A 139 -7.62 -4.68 9.04
C GLY A 139 -8.38 -5.69 8.19
N MET A 140 -7.62 -6.51 7.47
CA MET A 140 -8.14 -7.52 6.55
C MET A 140 -9.01 -8.56 7.22
N LEU A 141 -8.85 -8.88 8.51
CA LEU A 141 -9.70 -9.87 9.17
C LEU A 141 -11.01 -9.27 9.69
N GLY A 142 -10.95 -8.06 10.25
CA GLY A 142 -12.11 -7.40 10.89
C GLY A 142 -12.83 -6.34 10.06
N GLY A 143 -12.22 -5.87 8.97
CA GLY A 143 -12.68 -4.73 8.17
C GLY A 143 -13.29 -5.13 6.81
N SER A 144 -14.01 -4.18 6.21
CA SER A 144 -14.53 -4.28 4.84
C SER A 144 -13.51 -3.84 3.82
N SER A 145 -13.43 -4.53 2.68
CA SER A 145 -12.65 -4.03 1.55
C SER A 145 -13.41 -3.00 0.75
N MET A 146 -12.65 -2.05 0.20
CA MET A 146 -13.10 -1.17 -0.86
C MET A 146 -12.40 -1.51 -2.16
N THR A 147 -13.09 -1.34 -3.28
CA THR A 147 -12.53 -1.52 -4.62
C THR A 147 -12.75 -0.28 -5.47
N ILE A 148 -11.77 0.05 -6.32
CA ILE A 148 -11.81 1.22 -7.20
C ILE A 148 -11.29 0.80 -8.56
N ASN A 149 -12.00 1.19 -9.62
CA ASN A 149 -11.59 0.98 -11.01
C ASN A 149 -11.64 2.32 -11.73
N LEU A 150 -10.55 2.70 -12.40
CA LEU A 150 -10.51 3.93 -13.21
C LEU A 150 -9.51 3.83 -14.35
N ALA A 151 -9.76 4.59 -15.42
CA ALA A 151 -8.84 4.71 -16.54
C ALA A 151 -7.61 5.57 -16.17
N LEU A 152 -6.43 5.09 -16.53
CA LEU A 152 -5.17 5.82 -16.40
C LEU A 152 -4.88 6.62 -17.67
N GLU A 153 -4.32 7.82 -17.49
CA GLU A 153 -3.78 8.67 -18.54
C GLU A 153 -2.24 8.67 -18.49
N PRO A 154 -1.56 8.92 -19.61
CA PRO A 154 -0.12 9.19 -19.59
C PRO A 154 0.23 10.30 -18.60
N ALA A 155 1.37 10.16 -17.93
CA ALA A 155 1.87 11.05 -16.87
C ALA A 155 1.06 11.07 -15.56
N ASP A 156 0.00 10.26 -15.43
CA ASP A 156 -0.63 10.03 -14.12
C ASP A 156 0.39 9.51 -13.11
N ILE A 157 0.34 10.07 -11.90
CA ILE A 157 1.11 9.58 -10.77
C ILE A 157 0.14 8.96 -9.76
N VAL A 158 0.36 7.71 -9.41
CA VAL A 158 -0.38 7.01 -8.37
C VAL A 158 0.50 6.86 -7.15
N LEU A 159 -0.04 7.26 -6.00
CA LEU A 159 0.58 7.17 -4.70
C LEU A 159 -0.28 6.23 -3.86
N LEU A 160 0.30 5.19 -3.28
CA LEU A 160 -0.39 4.32 -2.33
C LEU A 160 0.49 4.01 -1.12
N GLY A 161 -0.11 3.76 0.03
CA GLY A 161 0.67 3.39 1.22
C GLY A 161 -0.12 3.43 2.52
N SER A 162 0.61 3.31 3.62
CA SER A 162 0.05 3.40 4.97
C SER A 162 -0.38 4.83 5.31
N ALA A 163 -1.39 5.00 6.18
CA ALA A 163 -1.80 6.33 6.63
C ALA A 163 -0.64 7.15 7.21
N SER A 164 0.33 6.50 7.86
CA SER A 164 1.55 7.13 8.39
C SER A 164 2.44 7.76 7.31
N ALA A 165 2.41 7.25 6.07
CA ALA A 165 3.15 7.81 4.94
C ALA A 165 2.53 9.10 4.38
N PHE A 166 1.31 9.45 4.77
CA PHE A 166 0.59 10.62 4.24
C PHE A 166 0.24 11.60 5.37
N SER A 167 1.18 11.84 6.28
CA SER A 167 1.05 12.92 7.27
C SER A 167 0.88 14.29 6.59
N ALA A 168 0.31 15.29 7.28
CA ALA A 168 0.18 16.65 6.75
C ALA A 168 1.52 17.19 6.23
N LYS A 169 2.59 17.03 7.02
CA LYS A 169 3.97 17.41 6.63
C LYS A 169 4.45 16.72 5.34
N ALA A 170 4.09 15.45 5.14
CA ALA A 170 4.44 14.72 3.91
C ALA A 170 3.68 15.27 2.70
N ILE A 171 2.37 15.53 2.86
CA ILE A 171 1.51 16.07 1.80
C ILE A 171 1.96 17.48 1.39
N ASP A 172 2.28 18.34 2.36
CA ASP A 172 2.71 19.72 2.08
C ASP A 172 4.04 19.74 1.32
N LYS A 173 5.02 18.95 1.76
CA LYS A 173 6.30 18.78 1.05
C LYS A 173 6.10 18.25 -0.36
N LEU A 174 5.26 17.22 -0.51
CA LEU A 174 4.94 16.62 -1.80
C LEU A 174 4.32 17.64 -2.75
N ALA A 175 3.34 18.42 -2.29
CA ALA A 175 2.68 19.43 -3.09
C ALA A 175 3.67 20.48 -3.58
N SER A 176 4.54 20.98 -2.70
CA SER A 176 5.59 21.94 -3.05
C SER A 176 6.57 21.39 -4.09
N VAL A 177 7.01 20.13 -3.96
CA VAL A 177 7.92 19.51 -4.94
C VAL A 177 7.23 19.30 -6.28
N LEU A 178 5.99 18.82 -6.29
CA LEU A 178 5.26 18.61 -7.55
C LEU A 178 4.85 19.91 -8.22
N GLU A 179 4.73 21.02 -7.48
CA GLU A 179 4.50 22.36 -8.04
C GLU A 179 5.78 22.91 -8.69
N ALA A 180 6.94 22.67 -8.09
CA ALA A 180 8.24 23.10 -8.63
C ALA A 180 8.75 22.19 -9.78
N ASP A 181 8.51 20.88 -9.68
CA ASP A 181 8.94 19.87 -10.64
C ASP A 181 7.86 18.78 -10.81
N HIS A 182 7.04 18.93 -11.85
CA HIS A 182 6.01 17.94 -12.20
C HIS A 182 6.59 16.57 -12.58
N ASP A 183 7.84 16.52 -13.04
CA ASP A 183 8.51 15.32 -13.52
C ASP A 183 9.38 14.66 -12.45
N ALA A 184 9.35 15.16 -11.21
CA ALA A 184 10.08 14.62 -10.06
C ALA A 184 10.05 13.08 -10.03
N PRO A 185 11.20 12.39 -9.93
CA PRO A 185 11.23 10.93 -10.04
C PRO A 185 10.37 10.24 -8.97
N PRO A 186 9.71 9.09 -9.29
CA PRO A 186 8.94 8.32 -8.30
C PRO A 186 9.70 8.01 -7.01
N ALA A 187 11.03 7.83 -7.08
CA ALA A 187 11.88 7.62 -5.91
C ALA A 187 11.95 8.81 -4.95
N VAL A 188 12.02 10.03 -5.50
CA VAL A 188 12.01 11.27 -4.71
C VAL A 188 10.65 11.42 -4.04
N ILE A 189 9.58 11.27 -4.81
CA ILE A 189 8.20 11.36 -4.33
C ILE A 189 7.94 10.35 -3.20
N ALA A 190 8.30 9.09 -3.39
CA ALA A 190 8.11 8.03 -2.39
C ALA A 190 8.88 8.31 -1.09
N SER A 191 10.08 8.90 -1.20
CA SER A 191 10.89 9.26 -0.03
C SER A 191 10.29 10.44 0.74
N LEU A 192 9.74 11.44 0.05
CA LEU A 192 9.05 12.57 0.69
C LEU A 192 7.83 12.11 1.51
N LEU A 193 7.16 11.04 1.08
CA LEU A 193 6.03 10.45 1.81
C LEU A 193 6.48 9.80 3.13
N THR A 194 7.56 9.01 3.11
CA THR A 194 7.95 8.20 4.28
C THR A 194 8.89 8.93 5.25
N GLU A 195 9.65 9.92 4.79
CA GLU A 195 10.65 10.63 5.61
C GLU A 195 10.05 11.23 6.91
N PRO A 196 8.89 11.91 6.92
CA PRO A 196 8.31 12.42 8.16
C PRO A 196 8.01 11.32 9.19
N ALA A 197 7.53 10.16 8.73
CA ALA A 197 7.24 9.03 9.62
C ALA A 197 8.53 8.39 10.16
N ALA A 198 9.61 8.37 9.37
CA ALA A 198 10.92 7.92 9.82
C ALA A 198 11.49 8.84 10.91
N GLN A 199 11.38 10.17 10.74
CA GLN A 199 11.79 11.16 11.73
C GLN A 199 11.02 11.01 13.05
N ALA A 200 9.72 10.71 12.97
CA ALA A 200 8.87 10.48 14.13
C ALA A 200 9.00 9.07 14.74
N GLY A 201 9.75 8.15 14.12
CA GLY A 201 9.88 6.76 14.57
C GLY A 201 8.63 5.89 14.39
N ALA A 202 7.62 6.34 13.63
CA ALA A 202 6.34 5.64 13.48
C ALA A 202 6.39 4.46 12.49
N GLY A 203 7.34 4.49 11.56
CA GLY A 203 7.39 3.60 10.41
C GLY A 203 6.33 3.95 9.35
N ALA A 204 6.61 3.62 8.10
CA ALA A 204 5.72 3.84 6.97
C ALA A 204 6.16 3.03 5.76
N ALA A 205 5.22 2.79 4.85
CA ALA A 205 5.52 2.29 3.52
C ALA A 205 4.67 3.02 2.48
N ALA A 206 5.29 3.35 1.35
CA ALA A 206 4.63 3.98 0.22
C ALA A 206 5.16 3.43 -1.10
N VAL A 207 4.27 3.27 -2.07
CA VAL A 207 4.59 3.01 -3.47
C VAL A 207 4.16 4.20 -4.29
N VAL A 208 5.03 4.63 -5.18
CA VAL A 208 4.74 5.65 -6.17
C VAL A 208 5.04 5.07 -7.54
N PHE A 209 4.14 5.26 -8.48
CA PHE A 209 4.45 5.03 -9.88
C PHE A 209 3.87 6.09 -10.79
N ARG A 210 4.57 6.34 -11.90
CA ARG A 210 4.16 7.22 -12.99
C ARG A 210 3.86 6.39 -14.23
N VAL A 211 2.73 6.68 -14.87
CA VAL A 211 2.33 6.09 -16.16
C VAL A 211 3.15 6.71 -17.30
N ARG A 212 3.74 5.87 -18.14
CA ARG A 212 4.51 6.25 -19.33
C ARG A 212 3.73 5.93 -20.60
#